data_AF-A0A9Q5C6F8-F1
#
_entry.id   AF-A0A9Q5C6F8-F1
#
_cell.length_a   1.000
_cell.length_b   1.000
_cell.length_c   1.000
_cell.angle_alpha   90.00
_cell.angle_beta   90.00
_cell.angle_gamma   90.00
#
_symmetry.space_group_name_H-M   'P 1'
#
loop_
_entity.id
_entity.type
_entity.pdbx_description
1 polymer ?
#
loop_
_entity_poly.entity_id
_entity_poly.type
_entity_poly.pdbx_seq_one_letter_code
_entity_poly.pdbx_strand_id
1 'polypeptide(L)'
;MRALSKFLFILGYLSVIGPPRASNLQTMEKAEAGELKNQPLVVVLIVEYLMRSVMLLLIFFGIEFVVGKAIYETYYLDYLGLLMLSVGAFHTFSYYLCFALINPSKKIVRFRLYRLLRNLAYSWLPGVGIVAVILLVEFLQEKDPFTHLDMVVNVYLISTALVLLIAMIEWALVKRHPLGLDVE
;
A
#
# COMPACT_ATOMS: atom_id res chain seq x y z
N MET A 1 -2.46 3.36 -22.67
CA MET A 1 -3.11 2.81 -21.44
C MET A 1 -2.35 1.64 -20.80
N ARG A 2 -1.89 0.62 -21.55
CA ARG A 2 -1.10 -0.51 -20.97
C ARG A 2 0.20 -0.09 -20.28
N ALA A 3 0.96 0.84 -20.84
CA ALA A 3 2.22 1.32 -20.24
C ALA A 3 2.01 2.04 -18.90
N LEU A 4 1.02 2.94 -18.83
CA LEU A 4 0.65 3.64 -17.60
C LEU A 4 0.22 2.67 -16.50
N SER A 5 -0.62 1.69 -16.85
CA SER A 5 -1.07 0.66 -15.90
C SER A 5 0.09 -0.18 -15.35
N LYS A 6 1.04 -0.58 -16.19
CA LYS A 6 2.26 -1.28 -15.75
C LYS A 6 3.13 -0.41 -14.84
N PHE A 7 3.27 0.87 -15.15
CA PHE A 7 4.03 1.81 -14.33
C PHE A 7 3.41 1.99 -12.94
N LEU A 8 2.10 2.23 -12.88
CA LEU A 8 1.36 2.34 -11.61
C LEU A 8 1.42 1.04 -10.80
N PHE A 9 1.39 -0.11 -11.47
CA PHE A 9 1.59 -1.39 -10.83
C PHE A 9 2.98 -1.52 -10.20
N ILE A 10 4.05 -1.18 -10.93
CA ILE A 10 5.43 -1.23 -10.42
C ILE A 10 5.59 -0.29 -9.22
N LEU A 11 5.10 0.95 -9.34
CA LEU A 11 5.14 1.91 -8.24
C LEU A 11 4.40 1.38 -7.02
N GLY A 12 3.16 0.91 -7.20
CA GLY A 12 2.38 0.28 -6.12
C GLY A 12 3.12 -0.90 -5.50
N TYR A 13 3.73 -1.75 -6.32
CA TYR A 13 4.45 -2.92 -5.85
C TYR A 13 5.66 -2.55 -4.99
N LEU A 14 6.53 -1.65 -5.48
CA LEU A 14 7.72 -1.18 -4.77
C LEU A 14 7.39 -0.35 -3.52
N SER A 15 6.27 0.37 -3.53
CA SER A 15 5.76 1.13 -2.38
C SER A 15 5.08 0.28 -1.31
N VAL A 16 5.05 -1.04 -1.47
CA VAL A 16 4.33 -1.98 -0.57
C VAL A 16 2.80 -1.77 -0.56
N ILE A 17 2.26 -0.90 -1.41
CA ILE A 17 0.82 -0.60 -1.53
C ILE A 17 0.12 -1.63 -2.42
N GLY A 18 0.78 -2.10 -3.47
CA GLY A 18 0.23 -3.04 -4.45
C GLY A 18 -0.11 -4.40 -3.83
N PRO A 19 -1.02 -5.17 -4.44
CA PRO A 19 -1.35 -6.51 -3.98
C PRO A 19 -0.13 -7.43 -3.99
N PRO A 20 0.02 -8.30 -2.96
CA PRO A 20 1.05 -9.33 -2.97
C PRO A 20 0.76 -10.34 -4.09
N ARG A 21 1.82 -10.83 -4.71
CA ARG A 21 1.78 -11.81 -5.80
C ARG A 21 2.19 -13.21 -5.34
N ALA A 22 2.32 -13.44 -4.03
CA ALA A 22 2.77 -14.71 -3.47
C ALA A 22 2.06 -15.96 -4.00
N SER A 23 0.76 -15.91 -4.31
CA SER A 23 0.06 -17.06 -4.92
C SER A 23 0.60 -17.40 -6.32
N ASN A 24 0.87 -16.36 -7.12
CA ASN A 24 1.39 -16.51 -8.48
C ASN A 24 2.85 -16.95 -8.40
N LEU A 25 3.64 -16.33 -7.52
CA LEU A 25 5.02 -16.73 -7.23
C LEU A 25 5.10 -18.19 -6.82
N GLN A 26 4.27 -18.63 -5.87
CA GLN A 26 4.28 -20.03 -5.43
C GLN A 26 3.88 -21.01 -6.55
N THR A 27 2.97 -20.60 -7.45
CA THR A 27 2.56 -21.43 -8.59
C THR A 27 3.69 -21.54 -9.61
N MET A 28 4.36 -20.43 -9.92
CA MET A 28 5.52 -20.39 -10.81
C MET A 28 6.70 -21.20 -10.25
N GLU A 29 7.06 -20.99 -8.99
CA GLU A 29 8.14 -21.70 -8.30
C GLU A 29 7.92 -23.22 -8.29
N LYS A 30 6.66 -23.67 -8.16
CA LYS A 30 6.30 -25.09 -8.28
C LYS A 30 6.47 -25.61 -9.71
N ALA A 31 6.09 -24.84 -10.71
CA ALA A 31 6.21 -25.23 -12.11
C ALA A 31 7.67 -25.29 -12.57
N GLU A 32 8.51 -24.35 -12.12
CA GLU A 32 9.91 -24.21 -12.50
C GLU A 32 10.88 -24.97 -11.56
N ALA A 33 10.33 -25.67 -10.56
CA ALA A 33 11.09 -26.38 -9.54
C ALA A 33 12.10 -25.48 -8.76
N GLY A 34 11.76 -24.21 -8.59
CA GLY A 34 12.54 -23.18 -7.91
C GLY A 34 12.69 -23.37 -6.40
N GLU A 35 13.36 -22.41 -5.76
CA GLU A 35 13.80 -22.47 -4.36
C GLU A 35 12.62 -22.48 -3.37
N LEU A 36 11.50 -21.85 -3.72
CA LEU A 36 10.34 -21.71 -2.84
C LEU A 36 9.25 -22.75 -3.11
N LYS A 37 9.47 -23.72 -4.00
CA LYS A 37 8.43 -24.67 -4.46
C LYS A 37 7.73 -25.46 -3.33
N ASN A 38 8.49 -25.82 -2.30
CA ASN A 38 8.03 -26.64 -1.18
C ASN A 38 7.61 -25.80 0.03
N GLN A 39 7.68 -24.47 -0.08
CA GLN A 39 7.39 -23.58 1.03
C GLN A 39 5.88 -23.29 1.11
N PRO A 40 5.31 -23.16 2.32
CA PRO A 40 3.93 -22.76 2.50
C PRO A 40 3.71 -21.31 2.03
N LEU A 41 2.48 -20.98 1.64
CA LEU A 41 2.14 -19.66 1.10
C LEU A 41 2.50 -18.50 2.06
N VAL A 42 2.42 -18.74 3.37
CA VAL A 42 2.82 -17.77 4.39
C VAL A 42 4.30 -17.40 4.31
N VAL A 43 5.18 -18.35 4.02
CA VAL A 43 6.63 -18.09 3.89
C VAL A 43 6.88 -17.27 2.64
N VAL A 44 6.24 -17.62 1.51
CA VAL A 44 6.36 -16.86 0.25
C VAL A 44 5.86 -15.42 0.43
N LEU A 45 4.75 -15.23 1.15
CA LEU A 45 4.21 -13.89 1.47
C LEU A 45 5.17 -13.07 2.34
N ILE A 46 5.78 -13.67 3.36
CA ILE A 46 6.73 -12.98 4.23
C ILE A 46 7.97 -12.57 3.43
N VAL A 47 8.52 -13.48 2.62
CA VAL A 47 9.69 -13.18 1.77
C VAL A 47 9.36 -12.06 0.79
N GLU A 48 8.22 -12.12 0.12
CA GLU A 48 7.77 -11.06 -0.79
C GLU A 48 7.64 -9.71 -0.06
N TYR A 49 6.99 -9.69 1.11
CA TYR A 49 6.83 -8.48 1.90
C TYR A 49 8.17 -7.89 2.35
N LEU A 50 9.10 -8.73 2.81
CA LEU A 50 10.45 -8.30 3.20
C LEU A 50 11.21 -7.69 2.02
N MET A 51 11.18 -8.34 0.85
CA MET A 51 11.82 -7.82 -0.36
C MET A 51 11.25 -6.46 -0.75
N ARG A 52 9.91 -6.32 -0.74
CA ARG A 52 9.24 -5.05 -1.03
C ARG A 52 9.56 -3.98 0.02
N SER A 53 9.69 -4.36 1.29
CA SER A 53 10.07 -3.45 2.37
C SER A 53 11.49 -2.93 2.20
N VAL A 54 12.44 -3.80 1.83
CA VAL A 54 13.81 -3.39 1.51
C VAL A 54 13.83 -2.43 0.32
N MET A 55 13.07 -2.72 -0.74
CA MET A 55 12.96 -1.80 -1.89
C MET A 55 12.39 -0.44 -1.50
N LEU A 56 11.37 -0.41 -0.64
CA LEU A 56 10.82 0.84 -0.11
C LEU A 56 11.86 1.62 0.70
N LEU A 57 12.60 0.95 1.59
CA LEU A 57 13.65 1.59 2.38
C LEU A 57 14.76 2.15 1.49
N LEU A 58 15.16 1.45 0.43
CA LEU A 58 16.12 1.95 -0.56
C LEU A 58 15.60 3.20 -1.29
N ILE A 59 14.30 3.28 -1.56
CA ILE A 59 13.68 4.48 -2.13
C ILE A 59 13.78 5.65 -1.15
N PHE A 60 13.41 5.47 0.12
CA PHE A 60 13.49 6.53 1.14
C PHE A 60 14.94 6.96 1.40
N PHE A 61 15.87 6.02 1.45
CA PHE A 61 17.30 6.30 1.52
C PHE A 61 17.79 7.12 0.32
N GLY A 62 17.35 6.77 -0.90
CA GLY A 62 17.66 7.54 -2.10
C GLY A 62 17.07 8.96 -2.06
N ILE A 63 15.85 9.11 -1.53
CA ILE A 63 15.23 10.42 -1.32
C ILE A 63 16.05 11.25 -0.33
N GLU A 64 16.39 10.69 0.84
CA GLU A 64 17.23 11.35 1.85
C GLU A 64 18.56 11.82 1.24
N PHE A 65 19.21 10.98 0.44
CA PHE A 65 20.45 11.32 -0.24
C PHE A 65 20.30 12.51 -1.20
N VAL A 66 19.17 12.62 -1.92
CA VAL A 66 18.92 13.69 -2.89
C VAL A 66 18.50 14.99 -2.22
N VAL A 67 17.59 14.94 -1.24
CA VAL A 67 17.04 16.14 -0.60
C VAL A 67 17.89 16.62 0.58
N GLY A 68 18.75 15.75 1.11
CA GLY A 68 19.55 16.00 2.29
C GLY A 68 18.79 15.77 3.60
N LYS A 69 19.55 15.41 4.64
CA LYS A 69 19.04 15.05 5.97
C LYS A 69 18.11 16.11 6.58
N ALA A 70 18.46 17.39 6.47
CA ALA A 70 17.69 18.47 7.07
C ALA A 70 16.26 18.55 6.51
N ILE A 71 16.09 18.53 5.19
CA ILE A 71 14.77 18.53 4.54
C ILE A 71 14.04 17.23 4.90
N TYR A 72 14.73 16.09 4.82
CA TYR A 72 14.13 14.79 5.07
C TYR A 72 13.52 14.67 6.49
N GLU A 73 14.26 15.10 7.52
CA GLU A 73 13.78 15.11 8.92
C GLU A 73 12.68 16.16 9.14
N THR A 74 12.82 17.35 8.55
CA THR A 74 11.84 18.45 8.69
C THR A 74 10.46 18.04 8.17
N TYR A 75 10.42 17.27 7.08
CA TYR A 75 9.18 16.77 6.49
C TYR A 75 8.72 15.41 7.05
N TYR A 76 9.40 14.89 8.09
CA TYR A 76 9.03 13.65 8.77
C TYR A 76 8.91 12.44 7.83
N LEU A 77 9.77 12.35 6.81
CA LEU A 77 9.66 11.33 5.76
C LEU A 77 9.85 9.90 6.29
N ASP A 78 10.56 9.71 7.41
CA ASP A 78 10.63 8.41 8.09
C ASP A 78 9.25 7.91 8.55
N TYR A 79 8.42 8.80 9.06
CA TYR A 79 7.06 8.45 9.50
C TYR A 79 6.15 8.12 8.32
N LEU A 80 6.37 8.75 7.15
CA LEU A 80 5.70 8.37 5.92
C LEU A 80 6.14 6.96 5.47
N GLY A 81 7.43 6.65 5.50
CA GLY A 81 7.94 5.31 5.22
C GLY A 81 7.34 4.26 6.16
N LEU A 82 7.29 4.56 7.46
CA LEU A 82 6.67 3.70 8.47
C LEU A 82 5.17 3.50 8.23
N LEU A 83 4.43 4.54 7.86
CA LEU A 83 3.02 4.46 7.49
C LEU A 83 2.83 3.51 6.30
N MET A 84 3.63 3.67 5.25
CA MET A 84 3.56 2.83 4.05
C MET A 84 3.87 1.36 4.35
N LEU A 85 4.89 1.09 5.16
CA LEU A 85 5.21 -0.26 5.65
C LEU A 85 4.05 -0.85 6.46
N SER A 86 3.48 -0.08 7.38
CA SER A 86 2.37 -0.52 8.24
C SER A 86 1.11 -0.85 7.43
N VAL A 87 0.76 0.00 6.47
CA VAL A 87 -0.35 -0.23 5.53
C VAL A 87 -0.07 -1.46 4.67
N GLY A 88 1.14 -1.61 4.15
CA GLY A 88 1.56 -2.76 3.36
C GLY A 88 1.55 -4.08 4.13
N ALA A 89 1.98 -4.07 5.40
CA ALA A 89 1.92 -5.21 6.30
C ALA A 89 0.47 -5.62 6.55
N PHE A 90 -0.39 -4.64 6.89
CA PHE A 90 -1.81 -4.89 7.10
C PHE A 90 -2.49 -5.44 5.84
N HIS A 91 -2.16 -4.91 4.66
CA HIS A 91 -2.67 -5.42 3.40
C HIS A 91 -2.19 -6.85 3.10
N THR A 92 -0.91 -7.14 3.32
CA THR A 92 -0.33 -8.49 3.16
C THR A 92 -0.97 -9.49 4.11
N PHE A 93 -1.16 -9.12 5.37
CA PHE A 93 -1.87 -9.92 6.36
C PHE A 93 -3.32 -10.18 5.96
N SER A 94 -4.01 -9.14 5.46
CA SER A 94 -5.38 -9.25 4.97
C SER A 94 -5.49 -10.22 3.78
N TYR A 95 -4.50 -10.19 2.88
CA TYR A 95 -4.40 -11.16 1.80
C TYR A 95 -4.23 -12.58 2.34
N TYR A 96 -3.29 -12.79 3.28
CA TYR A 96 -3.08 -14.10 3.91
C TYR A 96 -4.36 -14.63 4.57
N LEU A 97 -5.01 -13.81 5.39
CA LEU A 97 -6.25 -14.14 6.07
C LEU A 97 -7.33 -14.57 5.08
N CYS A 98 -7.57 -13.78 4.04
CA CYS A 98 -8.64 -14.05 3.09
C CYS A 98 -8.32 -15.19 2.11
N PHE A 99 -7.08 -15.34 1.69
CA PHE A 99 -6.73 -16.26 0.61
C PHE A 99 -6.11 -17.58 1.08
N ALA A 100 -5.40 -17.59 2.20
CA ALA A 100 -4.78 -18.81 2.74
C ALA A 100 -5.63 -19.49 3.81
N LEU A 101 -6.27 -18.73 4.72
CA LEU A 101 -6.97 -19.30 5.88
C LEU A 101 -8.45 -19.61 5.62
N ILE A 102 -9.15 -18.76 4.86
CA ILE A 102 -10.57 -18.97 4.58
C ILE A 102 -10.74 -20.03 3.50
N ASN A 103 -11.65 -21.00 3.76
CA ASN A 103 -11.97 -22.09 2.85
C ASN A 103 -12.26 -21.59 1.42
N PRO A 104 -11.59 -22.13 0.39
CA PRO A 104 -11.79 -21.76 -1.00
C PRO A 104 -13.25 -21.79 -1.49
N SER A 105 -14.09 -22.67 -0.92
CA SER A 105 -15.52 -22.78 -1.25
C SER A 105 -16.32 -21.50 -0.91
N LYS A 106 -15.86 -20.69 0.05
CA LYS A 106 -16.53 -19.45 0.49
C LYS A 106 -16.07 -18.22 -0.31
N LYS A 107 -16.05 -18.32 -1.64
CA LYS A 107 -15.52 -17.28 -2.56
C LYS A 107 -16.10 -15.88 -2.31
N ILE A 108 -17.42 -15.77 -2.09
CA ILE A 108 -18.09 -14.48 -1.85
C ILE A 108 -17.58 -13.82 -0.57
N VAL A 109 -17.44 -14.59 0.51
CA VAL A 109 -16.98 -14.09 1.80
C VAL A 109 -15.53 -13.63 1.72
N ARG A 110 -14.65 -14.43 1.08
CA ARG A 110 -13.23 -14.10 0.86
C ARG A 110 -13.08 -12.76 0.15
N PHE A 111 -13.80 -12.58 -0.95
CA PHE A 111 -13.69 -11.38 -1.78
C PHE A 111 -14.25 -10.13 -1.11
N ARG A 112 -15.38 -10.26 -0.40
CA ARG A 112 -15.94 -9.14 0.36
C ARG A 112 -15.03 -8.74 1.51
N LEU A 113 -14.58 -9.68 2.32
CA LEU A 113 -13.69 -9.40 3.43
C LEU A 113 -12.36 -8.80 2.93
N TYR A 114 -11.77 -9.37 1.88
CA TYR A 114 -10.54 -8.83 1.31
C TYR A 114 -10.73 -7.40 0.79
N ARG A 115 -11.85 -7.10 0.10
CA ARG A 115 -12.14 -5.73 -0.33
C ARG A 115 -12.20 -4.78 0.86
N LEU A 116 -12.92 -5.14 1.91
CA LEU A 116 -13.07 -4.32 3.11
C LEU A 116 -11.70 -4.01 3.71
N LEU A 117 -10.91 -5.05 3.98
CA LEU A 117 -9.61 -4.91 4.63
C LEU A 117 -8.61 -4.16 3.74
N ARG A 118 -8.55 -4.48 2.44
CA ARG A 118 -7.72 -3.75 1.47
C ARG A 118 -8.08 -2.27 1.43
N ASN A 119 -9.38 -1.95 1.34
CA ASN A 119 -9.80 -0.56 1.25
C ASN A 119 -9.55 0.20 2.58
N LEU A 120 -9.66 -0.47 3.73
CA LEU A 120 -9.26 0.07 5.02
C LEU A 120 -7.75 0.34 5.09
N ALA A 121 -6.93 -0.50 4.47
CA ALA A 121 -5.50 -0.25 4.34
C ALA A 121 -5.25 1.02 3.50
N TYR A 122 -5.92 1.11 2.35
CA TYR A 122 -5.69 2.19 1.39
C TYR A 122 -6.30 3.53 1.79
N SER A 123 -7.28 3.57 2.69
CA SER A 123 -7.92 4.84 3.10
C SER A 123 -6.95 5.84 3.73
N TRP A 124 -5.82 5.37 4.27
CA TRP A 124 -4.79 6.19 4.91
C TRP A 124 -3.89 6.94 3.92
N LEU A 125 -3.90 6.57 2.64
CA LEU A 125 -2.95 7.08 1.64
C LEU A 125 -3.42 8.36 0.91
N PRO A 126 -4.71 8.54 0.54
CA PRO A 126 -5.15 9.76 -0.13
C PRO A 126 -4.90 11.04 0.67
N GLY A 127 -5.03 10.97 2.00
CA GLY A 127 -4.71 12.10 2.87
C GLY A 127 -3.24 12.54 2.75
N VAL A 128 -2.30 11.59 2.59
CA VAL A 128 -0.89 11.91 2.35
C VAL A 128 -0.72 12.73 1.07
N GLY A 129 -1.41 12.36 0.00
CA GLY A 129 -1.36 13.10 -1.27
C GLY A 129 -1.82 14.55 -1.13
N ILE A 130 -2.89 14.78 -0.36
CA ILE A 130 -3.40 16.14 -0.09
C ILE A 130 -2.41 16.92 0.77
N VAL A 131 -1.90 16.31 1.84
CA VAL A 131 -0.89 16.93 2.72
C VAL A 131 0.37 17.29 1.92
N ALA A 132 0.83 16.43 1.02
CA ALA A 132 1.98 16.70 0.15
C ALA A 132 1.77 17.94 -0.74
N VAL A 133 0.55 18.16 -1.25
CA VAL A 133 0.22 19.37 -2.02
C VAL A 133 0.23 20.62 -1.13
N ILE A 134 -0.32 20.54 0.09
CA ILE A 134 -0.29 21.66 1.04
C ILE A 134 1.16 22.03 1.37
N LEU A 135 1.99 21.03 1.68
CA LEU A 135 3.41 21.20 1.99
C LEU A 135 4.20 21.77 0.82
N LEU A 136 3.88 21.38 -0.42
CA LEU A 136 4.45 21.97 -1.62
C LEU A 136 4.06 23.45 -1.75
N VAL A 137 2.80 23.81 -1.46
CA VAL A 137 2.36 25.20 -1.48
C VAL A 137 3.06 26.02 -0.40
N GLU A 138 3.21 25.49 0.82
CA GLU A 138 3.97 26.15 1.89
C GLU A 138 5.42 26.37 1.48
N PHE A 139 6.07 25.36 0.89
CA PHE A 139 7.43 25.47 0.36
C PHE A 139 7.56 26.56 -0.71
N LEU A 140 6.63 26.62 -1.67
CA LEU A 140 6.62 27.64 -2.72
C LEU A 140 6.32 29.06 -2.19
N GLN A 141 5.73 29.17 -1.01
CA GLN A 141 5.47 30.43 -0.31
C GLN A 141 6.57 30.79 0.69
N GLU A 142 7.67 30.02 0.73
CA GLU A 142 8.77 30.18 1.69
C GLU A 142 8.30 30.15 3.15
N LYS A 143 7.24 29.38 3.43
CA LYS A 143 6.73 29.14 4.78
C LYS A 143 7.40 27.90 5.37
N ASP A 144 7.51 27.90 6.70
CA ASP A 144 7.89 26.70 7.43
C ASP A 144 6.84 25.59 7.21
N PRO A 145 7.26 24.33 7.03
CA PRO A 145 6.32 23.24 6.80
C PRO A 145 5.46 23.01 8.03
N PHE A 146 4.19 22.66 7.79
CA PHE A 146 3.18 22.48 8.83
C PHE A 146 2.86 23.77 9.61
N THR A 147 3.00 24.94 8.98
CA THR A 147 2.66 26.24 9.59
C THR A 147 1.25 26.22 10.22
N HIS A 148 0.30 25.55 9.56
CA HIS A 148 -1.06 25.36 10.06
C HIS A 148 -1.33 23.89 10.43
N LEU A 149 -0.58 23.35 11.39
CA LEU A 149 -0.63 21.93 11.79
C LEU A 149 -2.06 21.41 12.01
N ASP A 150 -2.90 22.13 12.75
CA ASP A 150 -4.29 21.72 13.01
C ASP A 150 -5.10 21.57 11.72
N MET A 151 -4.91 22.47 10.76
CA MET A 151 -5.55 22.39 9.45
C MET A 151 -5.05 21.15 8.69
N VAL A 152 -3.73 20.92 8.66
CA VAL A 152 -3.11 19.77 7.97
C VAL A 152 -3.64 18.45 8.54
N VAL A 153 -3.65 18.32 9.87
CA VAL A 153 -4.18 17.14 10.57
C VAL A 153 -5.65 16.94 10.28
N ASN A 154 -6.47 18.00 10.36
CA ASN A 154 -7.90 17.90 10.06
C ASN A 154 -8.16 17.49 8.61
N VAL A 155 -7.43 18.05 7.65
CA VAL A 155 -7.54 17.67 6.24
C VAL A 155 -7.15 16.20 6.02
N TYR A 156 -6.07 15.75 6.66
CA TYR A 156 -5.66 14.34 6.63
C TYR A 156 -6.74 13.41 7.19
N LEU A 157 -7.29 13.73 8.37
CA LEU A 157 -8.31 12.91 9.03
C LEU A 157 -9.63 12.89 8.26
N ILE A 158 -10.10 14.06 7.78
CA ILE A 158 -11.34 14.17 7.02
C ILE A 158 -11.22 13.40 5.70
N SER A 159 -10.13 13.56 4.96
CA SER A 159 -9.92 12.84 3.69
C SER A 159 -9.84 11.33 3.92
N THR A 160 -9.14 10.88 4.96
CA THR A 160 -9.09 9.48 5.36
C THR A 160 -10.48 8.94 5.71
N ALA A 161 -11.26 9.68 6.49
CA ALA A 161 -12.62 9.31 6.88
C ALA A 161 -13.57 9.24 5.69
N LEU A 162 -13.48 10.18 4.74
CA LEU A 162 -14.27 10.16 3.51
C LEU A 162 -13.95 8.94 2.65
N VAL A 163 -12.67 8.63 2.46
CA VAL A 163 -12.25 7.46 1.67
C VAL A 163 -12.65 6.17 2.38
N LEU A 164 -12.55 6.13 3.72
CA LEU A 164 -13.03 5.01 4.52
C LEU A 164 -14.54 4.82 4.37
N LEU A 165 -15.34 5.90 4.38
CA LEU A 165 -16.78 5.82 4.15
C LEU A 165 -17.08 5.27 2.75
N ILE A 166 -16.40 5.76 1.71
CA ILE A 166 -16.50 5.27 0.33
C ILE A 166 -16.12 3.78 0.28
N ALA A 167 -15.06 3.39 0.97
CA ALA A 167 -14.61 2.01 1.06
C ALA A 167 -15.66 1.07 1.68
N MET A 168 -16.33 1.51 2.75
CA MET A 168 -17.42 0.79 3.40
C MET A 168 -18.63 0.63 2.47
N ILE A 169 -18.97 1.69 1.73
CA ILE A 169 -20.04 1.66 0.73
C ILE A 169 -19.69 0.69 -0.40
N GLU A 170 -18.47 0.75 -0.93
CA GLU A 170 -17.99 -0.16 -1.99
C GLU A 170 -18.04 -1.62 -1.52
N TRP A 171 -17.65 -1.89 -0.28
CA TRP A 171 -17.75 -3.21 0.31
C TRP A 171 -19.20 -3.74 0.34
N ALA A 172 -20.15 -2.91 0.75
CA ALA A 172 -21.56 -3.29 0.86
C ALA A 172 -22.22 -3.54 -0.51
N LEU A 173 -21.95 -2.66 -1.48
CA LEU A 173 -22.67 -2.64 -2.75
C LEU A 173 -22.03 -3.49 -3.85
N VAL A 174 -20.71 -3.58 -3.90
CA VAL A 174 -20.02 -4.18 -5.05
C VAL A 174 -19.95 -5.71 -4.91
N LYS A 175 -20.28 -6.43 -5.99
CA LYS A 175 -20.25 -7.92 -6.02
C LYS A 175 -19.18 -8.53 -6.92
N ARG A 176 -18.52 -7.71 -7.75
CA ARG A 176 -17.46 -8.17 -8.69
C ARG A 176 -16.20 -8.62 -7.94
N HIS A 177 -15.23 -9.19 -8.66
CA HIS A 177 -13.91 -9.53 -8.10
C HIS A 177 -13.21 -8.26 -7.57
N PRO A 178 -12.55 -8.28 -6.40
CA PRO A 178 -11.72 -7.18 -5.96
C PRO A 178 -10.47 -7.12 -6.84
N LEU A 179 -10.55 -6.37 -7.94
CA LEU A 179 -9.40 -6.05 -8.78
C LEU A 179 -8.58 -4.95 -8.07
N GLY A 180 -7.28 -5.16 -7.91
CA GLY A 180 -6.33 -4.17 -7.39
C GLY A 180 -5.67 -3.39 -8.52
N LEU A 181 -4.36 -3.15 -8.40
CA LEU A 181 -3.51 -2.71 -9.49
C LEU A 181 -3.11 -3.86 -10.44
N ASP A 182 -3.65 -5.06 -10.23
CA ASP A 182 -3.34 -6.25 -11.00
C ASP A 182 -3.62 -6.01 -12.49
N VAL A 183 -2.54 -6.06 -13.28
CA VAL A 183 -2.58 -5.99 -14.74
C VAL A 183 -2.57 -7.41 -15.26
N GLU A 184 -3.66 -8.16 -15.03
CA GLU A 184 -4.12 -9.36 -15.75
C GLU A 184 -5.35 -9.99 -15.08
#